data_AF-A0A938LGC7-F1
#
_entry.id   AF-A0A938LGC7-F1
#
_cell.length_a   1.000
_cell.length_b   1.000
_cell.length_c   1.000
_cell.angle_alpha   90.00
_cell.angle_beta   90.00
_cell.angle_gamma   90.00
#
_symmetry.space_group_name_H-M   'P 1'
#
loop_
_entity.id
_entity.type
_entity.pdbx_description
1 polymer ?
#
loop_
_entity_poly.entity_id
_entity_poly.type
_entity_poly.pdbx_seq_one_letter_code
_entity_poly.pdbx_strand_id
1 'polypeptide(L)' 'MLKHPLDFNTRKTLCVQLGEPAGRAIADLIFQLAMRVDALERGKVDVTPVVPAESRMPRTFFSPCEEDR' A
#
# COMPACT_ATOMS: atom_id res chain seq x y z
N MET A 1 8.30 -0.35 10.55
CA MET A 1 7.91 -0.70 11.93
C MET A 1 7.09 0.43 12.53
N LEU A 2 5.76 0.40 12.39
CA LEU A 2 4.88 1.29 13.15
C LEU A 2 4.44 0.57 14.43
N LYS A 3 5.38 0.38 15.36
CA LYS A 3 4.95 0.30 16.76
C LYS A 3 4.52 1.71 17.09
N HIS A 4 3.24 1.97 17.30
CA HIS A 4 2.76 2.78 18.42
C HIS A 4 1.23 2.66 18.50
N PRO A 5 0.70 1.85 19.44
CA PRO A 5 -0.60 2.18 20.03
C PRO A 5 -0.60 3.67 20.36
N LEU A 6 -1.65 4.37 19.94
CA LEU A 6 -1.78 5.81 20.10
C LEU A 6 -1.37 6.22 21.52
N ASP A 7 -0.28 7.00 21.62
CA ASP A 7 0.39 7.27 22.90
C ASP A 7 -0.59 7.87 23.91
N PHE A 8 -0.35 7.62 25.20
CA PHE A 8 -1.24 8.06 26.27
C PHE A 8 -1.50 9.57 26.21
N ASN A 9 -0.46 10.36 25.91
CA ASN A 9 -0.58 11.80 25.79
C ASN A 9 -1.48 12.20 24.61
N THR A 10 -1.30 11.58 23.45
CA THR A 10 -2.15 11.83 22.27
C THR A 10 -3.61 11.49 22.58
N ARG A 11 -3.87 10.37 23.26
CA ARG A 11 -5.23 9.95 23.64
C ARG A 11 -5.87 10.95 24.60
N LYS A 12 -5.11 11.39 25.62
CA LYS A 12 -5.58 12.37 26.59
C LYS A 12 -5.85 13.73 25.93
N THR A 13 -4.99 14.16 25.02
CA THR A 13 -5.20 15.40 24.25
C THR A 13 -6.49 15.34 23.44
N LEU A 14 -6.77 14.22 22.77
CA LEU A 14 -8.02 14.04 22.02
C LEU A 14 -9.25 14.12 22.94
N CYS A 15 -9.23 13.45 24.09
CA CYS A 15 -10.32 13.54 25.07
C CYS A 15 -10.51 14.95 25.64
N VAL A 16 -9.43 15.68 25.89
CA VAL A 16 -9.51 17.06 26.42
C VAL A 16 -10.02 18.05 25.37
N GLN A 17 -9.53 17.95 24.12
CA GLN A 17 -9.83 18.92 23.07
C GLN A 17 -11.19 18.69 22.40
N LEU A 18 -11.62 17.43 22.26
CA LEU A 18 -12.86 17.06 21.57
C LEU A 18 -13.97 16.65 22.53
N GLY A 19 -13.66 16.55 23.83
CA GLY A 19 -14.52 15.95 24.85
C GLY A 19 -14.33 14.44 24.95
N GLU A 20 -14.53 13.89 26.16
CA GLU A 20 -14.30 12.47 26.48
C GLU A 20 -14.96 11.47 25.50
N PRO A 21 -16.24 11.61 25.09
CA PRO A 21 -16.86 10.63 24.20
C PRO A 21 -16.29 10.68 22.78
N ALA A 22 -16.13 11.89 22.21
CA ALA A 22 -15.64 12.06 20.85
C ALA A 22 -14.14 11.76 20.75
N GLY A 23 -13.35 12.21 21.73
CA GLY A 23 -11.92 11.96 21.81
C GLY A 23 -11.59 10.47 21.93
N ARG A 24 -12.36 9.72 22.72
CA ARG A 24 -12.23 8.27 22.82
C ARG A 24 -12.59 7.57 21.51
N ALA A 25 -13.72 7.92 20.89
CA ALA A 25 -14.13 7.34 19.61
C ALA A 25 -13.08 7.55 18.50
N ILE A 26 -12.50 8.75 18.43
CA ILE A 26 -11.46 9.07 17.46
C ILE A 26 -10.15 8.34 17.77
N ALA A 27 -9.75 8.27 19.04
CA ALA A 27 -8.56 7.51 19.43
C ALA A 27 -8.69 6.01 19.07
N ASP A 28 -9.86 5.43 19.32
CA ASP A 28 -10.14 4.03 18.98
C ASP A 28 -10.16 3.80 17.46
N LEU A 29 -10.71 4.75 16.69
CA LEU A 29 -10.69 4.68 15.22
C LEU A 29 -9.26 4.75 14.67
N ILE A 30 -8.44 5.70 15.13
CA ILE A 30 -7.05 5.84 14.68
C ILE A 30 -6.25 4.57 15.04
N PHE A 31 -6.49 4.00 16.22
CA PHE A 31 -5.87 2.74 16.62
C PHE A 31 -6.23 1.59 15.65
N GLN A 32 -7.51 1.44 15.31
CA GLN A 32 -7.96 0.43 14.35
C GLN A 32 -7.36 0.66 12.95
N LEU A 33 -7.27 1.91 12.50
CA LEU A 33 -6.66 2.24 11.21
C LEU A 33 -5.17 1.94 11.18
N ALA A 34 -4.43 2.29 12.23
CA ALA A 34 -3.00 1.97 12.33
C ALA A 34 -2.75 0.45 12.25
N MET A 35 -3.57 -0.35 12.94
CA MET A 35 -3.51 -1.81 12.86
C MET A 35 -3.80 -2.35 11.45
N ARG A 36 -4.78 -1.76 10.75
CA ARG A 36 -5.10 -2.15 9.36
C ARG A 36 -3.96 -1.80 8.41
N VAL A 37 -3.37 -0.61 8.54
CA VAL A 37 -2.23 -0.18 7.70
C VAL A 37 -1.02 -1.09 7.93
N ASP A 38 -0.69 -1.41 9.17
CA ASP A 38 0.42 -2.33 9.49
C ASP A 38 0.16 -3.75 8.95
N ALA A 39 -1.11 -4.20 8.94
CA ALA A 39 -1.50 -5.45 8.29
C ALA A 39 -1.38 -5.39 6.75
N LEU A 40 -1.71 -4.26 6.13
CA LEU A 40 -1.54 -4.01 4.69
C LEU A 40 -0.06 -3.93 4.29
N GLU A 41 0.78 -3.28 5.09
CA GLU A 41 2.23 -3.19 4.86
C GLU A 41 2.92 -4.55 4.98
N ARG A 42 2.47 -5.41 5.89
CA ARG A 42 2.96 -6.79 6.03
C ARG A 42 2.32 -7.76 5.04
N GLY A 43 1.10 -7.45 4.60
CA GLY A 43 0.40 -8.16 3.56
C GLY A 43 1.17 -8.01 2.26
N LYS A 44 1.57 -9.14 1.67
CA LYS A 44 2.31 -9.22 0.42
C LYS A 44 1.67 -8.27 -0.60
N VAL A 45 2.38 -7.21 -0.97
CA VAL A 45 1.99 -6.35 -2.10
C VAL A 45 1.82 -7.30 -3.27
N ASP A 46 0.58 -7.52 -3.70
CA ASP A 46 0.33 -8.21 -4.95
C ASP A 46 0.73 -7.24 -6.06
N VAL A 47 2.02 -7.24 -6.37
CA VAL A 47 2.53 -6.61 -7.58
C VAL A 47 2.02 -7.48 -8.70
N THR A 48 0.77 -7.29 -9.12
CA THR A 48 0.26 -7.88 -10.35
C THR A 48 0.97 -7.13 -11.48
N PRO A 49 1.94 -7.73 -12.19
CA PRO A 49 2.60 -7.03 -13.27
C PRO A 49 1.55 -6.77 -14.35
N VAL A 50 1.16 -5.51 -14.51
CA VAL A 50 0.34 -5.07 -15.64
C VAL A 50 1.27 -5.02 -16.84
N VAL A 51 1.56 -6.18 -17.43
CA VAL A 51 2.22 -6.25 -18.74
C VAL A 51 1.18 -5.83 -19.77
N PRO A 52 1.35 -4.71 -20.51
CA PRO A 52 0.51 -4.43 -21.65
C PRO A 52 0.68 -5.57 -22.64
N ALA A 53 -0.41 -6.18 -23.10
CA ALA A 53 -0.43 -7.34 -24.00
C ALA A 53 0.20 -7.09 -25.39
N GLU A 54 0.86 -5.95 -25.59
CA GLU A 54 1.30 -5.44 -26.89
C GLU A 54 2.77 -5.77 -27.22
N SER A 55 3.51 -6.42 -26.31
CA SER A 55 4.82 -7.00 -26.64
C SER A 55 4.75 -8.41 -27.25
N ARG A 56 3.56 -8.83 -27.71
CA ARG A 56 3.42 -10.02 -28.57
C ARG A 56 3.23 -9.56 -30.01
N MET A 57 4.31 -9.14 -30.66
CA MET A 57 4.37 -9.18 -32.13
C MET A 57 4.79 -10.58 -32.57
N PRO A 58 3.92 -11.37 -33.24
CA PRO A 58 4.35 -12.45 -34.09
C PRO A 58 4.36 -11.94 -35.54
N ARG A 59 5.49 -11.42 -36.03
CA ARG A 59 5.65 -11.16 -37.47
C ARG A 59 7.04 -11.56 -37.93
N THR A 60 7.14 -12.84 -38.24
CA THR A 60 7.88 -13.33 -39.41
C THR A 60 7.48 -12.48 -40.62
N PHE A 61 8.37 -11.63 -41.12
CA PHE A 61 8.37 -11.25 -42.53
C PHE A 61 9.83 -11.16 -42.99
N PHE A 62 10.09 -11.92 -44.04
CA PHE A 62 11.37 -12.17 -44.70
C PHE A 62 12.13 -10.89 -45.10
N SER A 63 13.45 -10.96 -45.01
CA SER A 63 14.32 -10.63 -46.16
C SER A 63 15.66 -11.39 -46.06
N PRO A 64 16.27 -11.74 -47.21
CA PRO A 64 17.09 -12.93 -47.41
C PRO A 64 18.58 -12.71 -47.12
N CYS A 65 19.29 -13.84 -47.09
CA CYS A 65 20.74 -14.01 -46.99
C CYS A 65 21.58 -12.92 -47.67
N GLU A 66 22.62 -12.46 -46.96
CA GLU A 66 23.93 -12.26 -47.59
C GLU A 66 25.01 -12.81 -46.66
N GLU A 67 25.57 -13.92 -47.13
CA GLU A 67 26.81 -14.55 -46.69
C GLU A 67 27.94 -13.83 -47.41
N ASP A 68 28.89 -13.24 -46.70
CA ASP A 68 30.24 -13.12 -47.25
C ASP A 68 31.29 -13.12 -46.13
N ARG A 69 32.43 -13.71 -46.49
CA ARG A 69 33.55 -14.17 -45.65
C ARG A 69 34.30 -13.07 -44.91
#